data_AF-A0A2H0M155-F1
#
_entry.id   AF-A0A2H0M155-F1
#
_cell.length_a   1.000
_cell.length_b   1.000
_cell.length_c   1.000
_cell.angle_alpha   90.00
_cell.angle_beta   90.00
_cell.angle_gamma   90.00
#
_symmetry.space_group_name_H-M   'P 1'
#
loop_
_entity.id
_entity.type
_entity.pdbx_description
1 polymer ?
#
loop_
_entity_poly.entity_id
_entity_poly.type
_entity_poly.pdbx_seq_one_letter_code
_entity_poly.pdbx_strand_id
1 'polypeptide(L)'
;MRHPTPFIHTTNYPLLFSVLNTTIGWMLVFYLSWCIAEKIIERSTYLKGKIFPTLLFAGMVIAALSYAIEATAINIGWWKWVFFDVHLAGYLVGGVHLFALSAWFYFAVHFLAPYFLIECSPFRQASWKCIFFLIPFSRTCTMLFLGSDLPRMVHEFIIFFILMILVLVNPLHFNYPNFKERLTDRSLVCRLVDIIPYIVASIILTMLIFIDIIKIKNPYLLISLFPLVVLILLSLQKVPVRLIAFLALGIGLAFGKFGIAVCIPVLIFLGLNAFFNLRHATKI
;
A
#
# COMPACT_ATOMS: atom_id res chain seq x y z
N MET A 1 -33.00 5.85 -3.13
CA MET A 1 -32.51 5.82 -1.73
C MET A 1 -31.02 6.12 -1.77
N ARG A 2 -30.55 7.17 -1.08
CA ARG A 2 -29.09 7.40 -0.97
C ARG A 2 -28.54 6.29 -0.08
N HIS A 3 -27.62 5.47 -0.59
CA HIS A 3 -26.85 4.61 0.29
C HIS A 3 -26.12 5.52 1.29
N PRO A 4 -26.34 5.36 2.61
CA PRO A 4 -25.57 6.11 3.60
C PRO A 4 -24.10 5.82 3.34
N THR A 5 -23.32 6.86 3.09
CA THR A 5 -21.87 6.73 3.00
C THR A 5 -21.38 6.16 4.33
N PRO A 6 -20.51 5.13 4.33
CA PRO A 6 -20.04 4.52 5.57
C PRO A 6 -19.11 5.43 6.38
N PHE A 7 -18.97 6.70 5.98
CA PHE A 7 -18.04 7.69 6.50
C PHE A 7 -18.75 9.01 6.77
N ILE A 8 -18.46 9.61 7.92
CA ILE A 8 -18.82 11.00 8.22
C ILE A 8 -17.51 11.76 8.45
N HIS A 9 -17.17 12.69 7.56
CA HIS A 9 -16.06 13.62 7.76
C HIS A 9 -16.51 14.78 8.64
N THR A 10 -15.68 15.16 9.63
CA THR A 10 -15.99 16.25 10.57
C THR A 10 -15.46 17.62 10.13
N THR A 11 -14.74 17.71 9.01
CA THR A 11 -14.07 18.95 8.57
C THR A 11 -14.64 19.52 7.26
N ASN A 12 -15.00 20.82 7.27
CA ASN A 12 -15.45 21.59 6.10
C ASN A 12 -14.27 22.20 5.34
N TYR A 13 -13.56 21.41 4.52
CA TYR A 13 -12.59 21.95 3.56
C TYR A 13 -13.27 22.27 2.22
N PRO A 14 -12.78 23.28 1.47
CA PRO A 14 -13.19 23.48 0.08
C PRO A 14 -12.99 22.19 -0.72
N LEU A 15 -13.99 21.79 -1.50
CA LEU A 15 -14.03 20.51 -2.22
C LEU A 15 -12.74 20.24 -3.03
N LEU A 16 -12.29 21.26 -3.77
CA LEU A 16 -11.10 21.18 -4.61
C LEU A 16 -9.81 20.93 -3.80
N PHE A 17 -9.66 21.60 -2.66
CA PHE A 17 -8.50 21.45 -1.79
C PHE A 17 -8.46 20.06 -1.15
N SER A 18 -9.62 19.55 -0.73
CA SER A 18 -9.75 18.18 -0.22
C SER A 18 -9.37 17.14 -1.28
N VAL A 19 -9.84 17.31 -2.51
CA VAL A 19 -9.54 16.38 -3.63
C VAL A 19 -8.06 16.38 -3.96
N LEU A 20 -7.42 17.56 -4.07
CA LEU A 20 -6.00 17.65 -4.40
C LEU A 20 -5.11 17.04 -3.31
N ASN A 21 -5.34 17.37 -2.04
CA ASN A 21 -4.55 16.82 -0.93
C ASN A 21 -4.70 15.31 -0.82
N THR A 22 -5.93 14.80 -0.97
CA THR A 22 -6.19 13.36 -0.94
C THR A 22 -5.47 12.66 -2.10
N THR A 23 -5.52 13.24 -3.31
CA THR A 23 -4.81 12.71 -4.48
C THR A 23 -3.29 12.67 -4.27
N ILE A 24 -2.69 13.76 -3.81
CA ILE A 24 -1.24 13.82 -3.54
C ILE A 24 -0.86 12.77 -2.48
N GLY A 25 -1.64 12.66 -1.41
CA GLY A 25 -1.43 11.66 -0.36
C GLY A 25 -1.43 10.23 -0.92
N TRP A 26 -2.42 9.88 -1.74
CA TRP A 26 -2.49 8.56 -2.37
C TRP A 26 -1.33 8.30 -3.33
N MET A 27 -0.90 9.29 -4.13
CA MET A 27 0.26 9.14 -5.01
C MET A 27 1.54 8.84 -4.22
N LEU A 28 1.75 9.55 -3.10
CA LEU A 28 2.88 9.31 -2.21
C LEU A 28 2.82 7.91 -1.57
N VAL A 29 1.63 7.47 -1.13
CA VAL A 29 1.41 6.15 -0.54
C VAL A 29 1.61 5.03 -1.58
N PHE A 30 1.14 5.19 -2.81
CA PHE A 30 1.38 4.25 -3.90
C PHE A 30 2.87 4.14 -4.22
N TYR A 31 3.55 5.28 -4.35
CA TYR A 31 4.97 5.29 -4.63
C TYR A 31 5.77 4.64 -3.49
N LEU A 32 5.48 5.01 -2.23
CA LEU A 32 6.09 4.43 -1.05
C LEU A 32 5.90 2.91 -0.98
N SER A 33 4.66 2.46 -1.13
CA SER A 33 4.31 1.03 -1.02
C SER A 33 4.97 0.18 -2.08
N TRP A 34 5.02 0.68 -3.31
CA TRP A 34 5.75 0.05 -4.41
C TRP A 34 7.24 -0.05 -4.07
N CYS A 35 7.91 1.05 -3.71
CA CYS A 35 9.35 1.02 -3.42
C CYS A 35 9.71 0.05 -2.27
N ILE A 36 8.89 0.02 -1.21
CA ILE A 36 9.08 -0.94 -0.11
C ILE A 36 8.89 -2.38 -0.62
N ALA A 37 7.84 -2.65 -1.39
CA ALA A 37 7.55 -3.99 -1.91
C ALA A 37 8.68 -4.55 -2.79
N GLU A 38 9.26 -3.71 -3.65
CA GLU A 38 10.41 -4.10 -4.46
C GLU A 38 11.61 -4.47 -3.60
N LYS A 39 11.93 -3.64 -2.61
CA LYS A 39 13.03 -3.89 -1.69
C LYS A 39 12.82 -5.19 -0.91
N ILE A 40 11.60 -5.52 -0.51
CA ILE A 40 11.28 -6.80 0.12
C ILE A 40 11.57 -7.96 -0.85
N ILE A 41 11.17 -7.83 -2.11
CA ILE A 41 11.29 -8.90 -3.10
C ILE A 41 12.73 -9.09 -3.59
N GLU A 42 13.51 -8.02 -3.68
CA GLU A 42 14.94 -8.05 -4.01
C GLU A 42 15.76 -8.96 -3.07
N ARG A 43 15.22 -9.29 -1.88
CA ARG A 43 15.84 -10.18 -0.90
C ARG A 43 15.87 -11.64 -1.33
N SER A 44 14.99 -12.03 -2.27
CA SER A 44 14.91 -13.40 -2.77
C SER A 44 15.22 -13.41 -4.26
N THR A 45 16.21 -14.23 -4.63
CA THR A 45 16.53 -14.51 -6.04
C THR A 45 15.35 -15.12 -6.80
N TYR A 46 14.46 -15.84 -6.11
CA TYR A 46 13.30 -16.50 -6.70
C TYR A 46 12.10 -15.57 -6.93
N LEU A 47 11.94 -14.57 -6.05
CA LEU A 47 10.84 -13.59 -6.14
C LEU A 47 11.19 -12.39 -7.00
N LYS A 48 12.49 -12.09 -7.16
CA LYS A 48 12.97 -10.92 -7.92
C LYS A 48 12.34 -10.85 -9.31
N GLY A 49 11.73 -9.70 -9.62
CA GLY A 49 11.08 -9.46 -10.91
C GLY A 49 9.76 -10.22 -11.10
N LYS A 50 9.07 -10.64 -10.03
CA LYS A 50 7.72 -11.21 -10.13
C LYS A 50 6.67 -10.14 -9.80
N ILE A 51 5.77 -9.86 -10.74
CA ILE A 51 4.74 -8.81 -10.61
C ILE A 51 3.79 -9.11 -9.45
N PHE A 52 3.29 -10.35 -9.37
CA PHE A 52 2.28 -10.73 -8.38
C PHE A 52 2.77 -10.55 -6.93
N PRO A 53 3.94 -11.08 -6.52
CA PRO A 53 4.50 -10.76 -5.21
C PRO A 53 4.66 -9.26 -4.97
N THR A 54 5.09 -8.48 -5.98
CA THR A 54 5.29 -7.02 -5.81
C THR A 54 3.98 -6.31 -5.49
N LEU A 55 2.93 -6.63 -6.24
CA LEU A 55 1.59 -6.10 -5.99
C LEU A 55 1.05 -6.53 -4.63
N LEU A 56 1.29 -7.78 -4.23
CA LEU A 56 0.86 -8.30 -2.94
C LEU A 56 1.51 -7.53 -1.78
N PHE A 57 2.83 -7.36 -1.81
CA PHE A 57 3.54 -6.62 -0.77
C PHE A 57 3.21 -5.12 -0.81
N ALA A 58 3.03 -4.52 -1.99
CA ALA A 58 2.60 -3.12 -2.09
C ALA A 58 1.22 -2.93 -1.46
N GLY A 59 0.27 -3.84 -1.76
CA GLY A 59 -1.03 -3.86 -1.11
C GLY A 59 -0.93 -4.00 0.42
N MET A 60 -0.04 -4.86 0.93
CA MET A 60 0.17 -4.99 2.38
C MET A 60 0.74 -3.73 3.02
N VAL A 61 1.67 -3.03 2.37
CA VAL A 61 2.20 -1.75 2.86
C VAL A 61 1.09 -0.72 2.93
N ILE A 62 0.24 -0.64 1.90
CA ILE A 62 -0.92 0.27 1.91
C ILE A 62 -1.92 -0.11 2.99
N ALA A 63 -2.20 -1.39 3.19
CA ALA A 63 -3.08 -1.86 4.26
C ALA A 63 -2.49 -1.57 5.65
N ALA A 64 -1.17 -1.71 5.84
CA ALA A 64 -0.51 -1.38 7.10
C ALA A 64 -0.50 0.13 7.38
N LEU A 65 -0.28 0.96 6.35
CA LEU A 65 -0.41 2.42 6.43
C LEU A 65 -1.85 2.83 6.75
N SER A 66 -2.82 2.23 6.05
CA SER A 66 -4.25 2.41 6.33
C SER A 66 -4.54 2.10 7.79
N TYR A 67 -4.05 0.97 8.31
CA TYR A 67 -4.30 0.59 9.69
C TYR A 67 -3.81 1.63 10.69
N ALA A 68 -2.59 2.10 10.52
CA ALA A 68 -1.99 3.13 11.35
C ALA A 68 -2.75 4.47 11.30
N ILE A 69 -3.06 4.92 10.08
CA ILE A 69 -3.76 6.19 9.85
C ILE A 69 -5.19 6.13 10.39
N GLU A 70 -5.92 5.05 10.11
CA GLU A 70 -7.29 4.84 10.57
C GLU A 70 -7.37 4.77 12.09
N ALA A 71 -6.44 4.05 12.74
CA ALA A 71 -6.38 3.98 14.20
C ALA A 71 -6.24 5.37 14.81
N THR A 72 -5.30 6.16 14.28
CA THR A 72 -5.07 7.55 14.73
C THR A 72 -6.30 8.43 14.46
N ALA A 73 -6.82 8.40 13.23
CA ALA A 73 -7.90 9.25 12.74
C ALA A 73 -9.22 9.03 13.48
N ILE A 74 -9.55 7.78 13.81
CA ILE A 74 -10.75 7.43 14.59
C ILE A 74 -10.64 7.99 16.01
N ASN A 75 -9.46 7.86 16.64
CA ASN A 75 -9.27 8.25 18.04
C ASN A 75 -9.13 9.77 18.23
N ILE A 76 -8.66 10.50 17.22
CA ILE A 76 -8.69 11.97 17.21
C ILE A 76 -10.05 12.54 16.74
N GLY A 77 -10.93 11.70 16.20
CA GLY A 77 -12.26 12.11 15.74
C GLY A 77 -12.30 12.78 14.36
N TRP A 78 -11.31 12.52 13.50
CA TRP A 78 -11.30 13.03 12.12
C TRP A 78 -12.39 12.37 11.25
N TRP A 79 -12.65 11.09 11.46
CA TRP A 79 -13.81 10.40 10.89
C TRP A 79 -14.17 9.18 11.74
N LYS A 80 -15.38 8.66 11.50
CA LYS A 80 -15.85 7.41 12.09
C LYS A 80 -16.45 6.54 10.99
N TRP A 81 -16.21 5.25 11.13
CA TRP A 81 -16.88 4.24 10.33
C TRP A 81 -18.23 3.92 10.94
N VAL A 82 -19.30 4.12 10.17
CA VAL A 82 -20.67 3.77 10.57
C VAL A 82 -21.06 2.53 9.79
N PHE A 83 -20.83 1.36 10.37
CA PHE A 83 -21.29 0.09 9.80
C PHE A 83 -22.57 -0.36 10.51
N PHE A 84 -23.57 -0.80 9.73
CA PHE A 84 -24.89 -1.19 10.21
C PHE A 84 -24.91 -2.53 10.96
N ASP A 85 -23.81 -3.29 10.93
CA ASP A 85 -23.73 -4.59 11.59
C ASP A 85 -22.38 -4.75 12.33
N VAL A 86 -22.38 -4.31 13.59
CA VAL A 86 -21.20 -4.22 14.48
C VAL A 86 -20.74 -5.62 14.94
N HIS A 87 -21.58 -6.64 14.78
CA HIS A 87 -21.33 -7.99 15.32
C HIS A 87 -20.64 -8.94 14.34
N LEU A 88 -20.70 -8.69 13.03
CA LEU A 88 -20.04 -9.53 12.03
C LEU A 88 -18.59 -9.14 11.73
N ALA A 89 -18.16 -7.94 12.13
CA ALA A 89 -16.89 -7.40 11.69
C ALA A 89 -15.84 -7.33 12.81
N GLY A 90 -14.70 -7.98 12.59
CA GLY A 90 -13.56 -7.89 13.50
C GLY A 90 -13.00 -6.47 13.55
N TYR A 91 -12.96 -5.89 14.76
CA TYR A 91 -12.23 -4.65 15.03
C TYR A 91 -10.79 -4.98 15.45
N LEU A 92 -9.84 -4.21 14.91
CA LEU A 92 -8.45 -4.20 15.34
C LEU A 92 -8.22 -3.14 16.42
N VAL A 93 -7.00 -3.08 16.98
CA VAL A 93 -6.61 -2.02 17.94
C VAL A 93 -6.92 -0.64 17.35
N GLY A 94 -7.44 0.26 18.19
CA GLY A 94 -7.84 1.61 17.76
C GLY A 94 -9.23 1.69 17.13
N GLY A 95 -10.00 0.59 17.11
CA GLY A 95 -11.36 0.58 16.56
C GLY A 95 -11.39 0.52 15.03
N VAL A 96 -10.28 0.10 14.40
CA VAL A 96 -10.19 0.01 12.94
C VAL A 96 -10.92 -1.22 12.43
N HIS A 97 -11.78 -1.02 11.45
CA HIS A 97 -12.58 -2.06 10.85
C HIS A 97 -11.82 -2.75 9.70
N LEU A 98 -11.86 -4.08 9.59
CA LEU A 98 -11.14 -4.82 8.53
C LEU A 98 -11.53 -4.38 7.11
N PHE A 99 -12.79 -3.96 6.91
CA PHE A 99 -13.23 -3.38 5.63
C PHE A 99 -12.36 -2.18 5.20
N ALA A 100 -11.99 -1.30 6.13
CA ALA A 100 -11.12 -0.15 5.84
C ALA A 100 -9.80 -0.61 5.21
N LEU A 101 -9.15 -1.59 5.85
CA LEU A 101 -7.89 -2.15 5.38
C LEU A 101 -8.05 -2.83 4.02
N SER A 102 -9.13 -3.59 3.86
CA SER A 102 -9.43 -4.29 2.60
C SER A 102 -9.69 -3.30 1.45
N ALA A 103 -10.34 -2.18 1.74
CA ALA A 103 -10.62 -1.15 0.75
C ALA A 103 -9.34 -0.48 0.27
N TRP A 104 -8.44 -0.13 1.19
CA TRP A 104 -7.13 0.45 0.87
C TRP A 104 -6.23 -0.56 0.13
N PHE A 105 -6.19 -1.82 0.57
CA PHE A 105 -5.48 -2.90 -0.13
C PHE A 105 -6.01 -3.07 -1.56
N TYR A 106 -7.33 -3.12 -1.72
CA TYR A 106 -7.94 -3.26 -3.03
C TYR A 106 -7.64 -2.07 -3.92
N PHE A 107 -7.63 -0.86 -3.37
CA PHE A 107 -7.24 0.35 -4.09
C PHE A 107 -5.80 0.25 -4.63
N ALA A 108 -4.86 -0.25 -3.82
CA ALA A 108 -3.50 -0.57 -4.26
C ALA A 108 -3.48 -1.52 -5.46
N VAL A 109 -4.12 -2.69 -5.34
CA VAL A 109 -4.11 -3.68 -6.43
C VAL A 109 -4.78 -3.12 -7.68
N HIS A 110 -5.89 -2.41 -7.53
CA HIS A 110 -6.70 -1.95 -8.66
C HIS A 110 -6.01 -0.86 -9.49
N PHE A 111 -5.29 0.04 -8.83
CA PHE A 111 -4.60 1.16 -9.49
C PHE A 111 -3.15 0.82 -9.86
N LEU A 112 -2.44 0.05 -9.03
CA LEU A 112 -1.06 -0.37 -9.34
C LEU A 112 -1.01 -1.53 -10.32
N ALA A 113 -1.93 -2.50 -10.29
CA ALA A 113 -1.82 -3.67 -11.18
C ALA A 113 -1.75 -3.33 -12.66
N PRO A 114 -2.61 -2.43 -13.21
CA PRO A 114 -2.48 -1.99 -14.60
C PRO A 114 -1.12 -1.35 -14.89
N TYR A 115 -0.63 -0.52 -13.98
CA TYR A 115 0.69 0.11 -14.09
C TYR A 115 1.80 -0.93 -14.21
N PHE A 116 1.85 -1.90 -13.29
CA PHE A 116 2.86 -2.98 -13.34
C PHE A 116 2.68 -3.90 -14.54
N LEU A 117 1.44 -4.25 -14.92
CA LEU A 117 1.19 -5.08 -16.09
C LEU A 117 1.70 -4.39 -17.36
N ILE A 118 1.48 -3.09 -17.52
CA ILE A 118 1.98 -2.36 -18.69
C ILE A 118 3.51 -2.32 -18.67
N GLU A 119 4.09 -1.82 -17.59
CA GLU A 119 5.53 -1.55 -17.55
C GLU A 119 6.39 -2.82 -17.48
N CYS A 120 5.86 -3.92 -16.94
CA CYS A 120 6.58 -5.20 -16.84
C CYS A 120 6.21 -6.21 -17.94
N SER A 121 5.35 -5.86 -18.90
CA SER A 121 4.96 -6.76 -20.00
C SER A 121 5.75 -6.50 -21.29
N PRO A 122 5.77 -7.49 -22.22
CA PRO A 122 6.29 -7.28 -23.58
C PRO A 122 5.55 -6.17 -24.35
N PHE A 123 4.33 -5.82 -23.91
CA PHE A 123 3.46 -4.84 -24.58
C PHE A 123 3.71 -3.40 -24.11
N ARG A 124 4.77 -3.15 -23.34
CA ARG A 124 5.12 -1.82 -22.83
C ARG A 124 5.21 -0.72 -23.89
N GLN A 125 5.67 -1.06 -25.09
CA GLN A 125 5.78 -0.13 -26.22
C GLN A 125 4.54 -0.12 -27.13
N ALA A 126 3.55 -0.98 -26.86
CA ALA A 126 2.35 -1.05 -27.67
C ALA A 126 1.49 0.22 -27.48
N SER A 127 0.97 0.77 -28.57
CA SER A 127 0.08 1.93 -28.55
C SER A 127 -1.24 1.68 -27.81
N TRP A 128 -1.70 0.41 -27.78
CA TRP A 128 -2.94 0.00 -27.12
C TRP A 128 -2.78 -0.33 -25.63
N LYS A 129 -1.58 -0.21 -25.03
CA LYS A 129 -1.31 -0.56 -23.63
C LYS A 129 -2.23 0.13 -22.61
N CYS A 130 -2.81 1.27 -22.98
CA CYS A 130 -3.82 1.96 -22.17
C CYS A 130 -5.10 1.12 -21.95
N ILE A 131 -5.31 0.02 -22.68
CA ILE A 131 -6.48 -0.85 -22.48
C ILE A 131 -6.50 -1.50 -21.09
N PHE A 132 -5.35 -1.74 -20.47
CA PHE A 132 -5.28 -2.32 -19.11
C PHE A 132 -5.90 -1.39 -18.05
N PHE A 133 -5.99 -0.11 -18.36
CA PHE A 133 -6.65 0.90 -17.54
C PHE A 133 -8.18 0.88 -17.67
N LEU A 134 -8.76 0.10 -18.61
CA LEU A 134 -10.21 -0.08 -18.66
C LEU A 134 -10.78 -0.72 -17.38
N ILE A 135 -9.99 -1.53 -16.68
CA ILE A 135 -10.39 -2.16 -15.42
C ILE A 135 -10.67 -1.10 -14.34
N PRO A 136 -9.69 -0.24 -13.93
CA PRO A 136 -9.96 0.84 -13.00
C PRO A 136 -10.99 1.85 -13.51
N PHE A 137 -10.96 2.18 -14.81
CA PHE A 137 -11.94 3.07 -15.40
C PHE A 137 -13.38 2.54 -15.26
N SER A 138 -13.62 1.27 -15.59
CA SER A 138 -14.96 0.65 -15.51
C SER A 138 -15.52 0.65 -14.10
N ARG A 139 -14.67 0.43 -13.08
CA ARG A 139 -15.07 0.53 -11.68
C ARG A 139 -15.45 1.95 -11.31
N THR A 140 -14.62 2.94 -11.63
CA THR A 140 -14.90 4.36 -11.34
C THR A 140 -16.22 4.77 -12.00
N CYS A 141 -16.45 4.36 -13.25
CA CYS A 141 -17.71 4.58 -13.96
C CYS A 141 -18.90 3.85 -13.31
N THR A 142 -18.73 2.60 -12.87
CA THR A 142 -19.81 1.85 -12.21
C THR A 142 -20.18 2.49 -10.88
N MET A 143 -19.20 3.00 -10.12
CA MET A 143 -19.46 3.76 -8.90
C MET A 143 -20.22 5.07 -9.20
N LEU A 144 -19.94 5.73 -10.32
CA LEU A 144 -20.72 6.89 -10.78
C LEU A 144 -22.18 6.51 -11.07
N PHE A 145 -22.40 5.41 -11.81
CA PHE A 145 -23.76 4.94 -12.12
C PHE A 145 -24.54 4.48 -10.90
N LEU A 146 -23.85 3.95 -9.88
CA LEU A 146 -24.46 3.50 -8.62
C LEU A 146 -24.64 4.63 -7.58
N GLY A 147 -24.38 5.89 -7.96
CA GLY A 147 -24.71 7.06 -7.13
C GLY A 147 -23.70 7.37 -6.02
N SER A 148 -22.42 7.04 -6.21
CA SER A 148 -21.36 7.50 -5.31
C SER A 148 -21.13 9.02 -5.37
N ASP A 149 -20.58 9.60 -4.30
CA ASP A 149 -20.36 11.04 -4.20
C ASP A 149 -19.36 11.54 -5.27
N LEU A 150 -19.75 12.60 -6.00
CA LEU A 150 -18.97 13.27 -7.04
C LEU A 150 -17.48 13.53 -6.66
N PRO A 151 -17.13 13.97 -5.43
CA PRO A 151 -15.73 14.23 -5.06
C PRO A 151 -14.85 12.97 -5.06
N ARG A 152 -15.40 11.83 -4.63
CA ARG A 152 -14.69 10.55 -4.64
C ARG A 152 -14.37 10.12 -6.06
N MET A 153 -15.33 10.30 -6.96
CA MET A 153 -15.16 10.01 -8.38
C MET A 153 -14.08 10.90 -9.02
N VAL A 154 -14.12 12.22 -8.80
CA VAL A 154 -13.11 13.15 -9.33
C VAL A 154 -11.71 12.78 -8.82
N HIS A 155 -11.60 12.42 -7.54
CA HIS A 155 -10.35 11.93 -6.96
C HIS A 155 -9.83 10.64 -7.62
N GLU A 156 -10.68 9.63 -7.78
CA GLU A 156 -10.30 8.36 -8.45
C GLU A 156 -9.89 8.60 -9.92
N PHE A 157 -10.56 9.51 -10.63
CA PHE A 157 -10.17 9.92 -11.99
C PHE A 157 -8.82 10.63 -12.01
N ILE A 158 -8.54 11.55 -11.09
CA ILE A 158 -7.24 12.23 -11.06
C ILE A 158 -6.12 11.23 -10.79
N ILE A 159 -6.28 10.31 -9.82
CA ILE A 159 -5.30 9.24 -9.57
C ILE A 159 -5.05 8.44 -10.84
N PHE A 160 -6.12 8.03 -11.51
CA PHE A 160 -6.06 7.29 -12.76
C PHE A 160 -5.26 8.03 -13.84
N PHE A 161 -5.57 9.32 -14.06
CA PHE A 161 -4.86 10.16 -15.03
C PHE A 161 -3.39 10.32 -14.67
N ILE A 162 -3.06 10.54 -13.40
CA ILE A 162 -1.67 10.65 -12.96
C ILE A 162 -0.92 9.34 -13.20
N LEU A 163 -1.52 8.18 -12.90
CA LEU A 163 -0.91 6.88 -13.16
C LEU A 163 -0.73 6.63 -14.65
N MET A 164 -1.70 7.01 -15.50
CA MET A 164 -1.53 6.98 -16.95
C MET A 164 -0.37 7.88 -17.41
N ILE A 165 -0.27 9.11 -16.91
CA ILE A 165 0.85 10.00 -17.22
C ILE A 165 2.18 9.39 -16.75
N LEU A 166 2.22 8.79 -15.57
CA LEU A 166 3.41 8.10 -15.07
C LEU A 166 3.82 6.91 -15.95
N VAL A 167 2.88 6.11 -16.46
CA VAL A 167 3.17 5.06 -17.47
C VAL A 167 3.79 5.66 -18.75
N LEU A 168 3.33 6.85 -19.15
CA LEU A 168 3.78 7.48 -20.39
C LEU A 168 5.13 8.21 -20.23
N VAL A 169 5.40 8.76 -19.04
CA VAL A 169 6.51 9.69 -18.80
C VAL A 169 7.63 9.08 -17.95
N ASN A 170 7.31 8.18 -17.01
CA ASN A 170 8.27 7.67 -16.04
C ASN A 170 8.42 6.15 -16.13
N PRO A 171 9.49 5.63 -16.77
CA PRO A 171 9.79 4.22 -16.74
C PRO A 171 10.03 3.76 -15.29
N LEU A 172 9.54 2.56 -14.91
CA LEU A 172 9.87 1.95 -13.61
C LEU A 172 11.37 2.08 -13.30
N HIS A 173 11.73 2.39 -12.05
CA HIS A 173 13.14 2.58 -11.64
C HIS A 173 14.03 1.33 -11.74
N PHE A 174 13.53 0.16 -12.16
CA PHE A 174 14.27 -1.11 -12.10
C PHE A 174 14.28 -1.92 -13.39
N ASN A 175 15.43 -2.53 -13.67
CA ASN A 175 15.65 -3.52 -14.72
C ASN A 175 14.97 -4.85 -14.34
N TYR A 176 13.96 -5.24 -15.10
CA TYR A 176 13.40 -6.58 -15.05
C TYR A 176 14.40 -7.58 -15.67
N PRO A 177 14.58 -8.79 -15.10
CA PRO A 177 15.55 -9.77 -15.62
C PRO A 177 15.35 -10.15 -17.09
N ASN A 178 14.11 -10.01 -17.61
CA ASN A 178 13.77 -10.27 -19.01
C ASN A 178 13.70 -9.00 -19.89
N PHE A 179 13.83 -7.81 -19.30
CA PHE A 179 13.82 -6.53 -20.00
C PHE A 179 15.09 -5.78 -19.63
N LYS A 180 16.20 -6.18 -20.26
CA LYS A 180 17.44 -5.41 -20.27
C LYS A 180 17.21 -4.17 -21.09
N GLU A 181 17.17 -3.01 -20.44
CA GLU A 181 17.72 -1.73 -20.94
C GLU A 181 17.17 -0.58 -20.07
N ARG A 182 17.92 -0.19 -19.03
CA ARG A 182 18.54 1.13 -18.92
C ARG A 182 19.13 1.38 -17.52
N LEU A 183 20.09 2.32 -17.51
CA LEU A 183 20.74 2.99 -16.37
C LEU A 183 21.84 2.19 -15.66
N THR A 184 22.89 1.89 -16.43
CA THR A 184 24.25 1.62 -15.90
C THR A 184 24.91 2.87 -15.30
N ASP A 185 24.44 4.09 -15.62
CA ASP A 185 24.87 5.32 -14.96
C ASP A 185 23.78 5.85 -14.00
N ARG A 186 23.95 5.61 -12.70
CA ARG A 186 23.11 6.22 -11.67
C ARG A 186 23.50 7.69 -11.48
N SER A 187 22.83 8.58 -12.21
CA SER A 187 22.91 10.02 -11.97
C SER A 187 22.51 10.37 -10.52
N LEU A 188 22.98 11.51 -10.01
CA LEU A 188 22.62 12.03 -8.68
C LEU A 188 21.10 12.07 -8.47
N VAL A 189 20.35 12.34 -9.53
CA VAL A 189 18.88 12.38 -9.53
C VAL A 189 18.27 11.04 -9.13
N CYS A 190 18.75 9.92 -9.68
CA CYS A 190 18.26 8.59 -9.31
C CYS A 190 18.49 8.28 -7.83
N ARG A 191 19.63 8.70 -7.27
CA ARG A 191 19.93 8.50 -5.84
C ARG A 191 19.02 9.33 -4.93
N LEU A 192 18.67 10.55 -5.33
CA LEU A 192 17.73 11.38 -4.57
C LEU A 192 16.32 10.79 -4.58
N VAL A 193 15.88 10.27 -5.73
CA VAL A 193 14.58 9.63 -5.87
C VAL A 193 14.47 8.36 -5.01
N ASP A 194 15.53 7.56 -4.91
CA ASP A 194 15.60 6.38 -4.02
C ASP A 194 15.41 6.74 -2.52
N ILE A 195 15.65 7.98 -2.10
CA ILE A 195 15.54 8.43 -0.71
C ILE A 195 14.10 8.87 -0.36
N ILE A 196 13.32 9.33 -1.35
CA ILE A 196 11.97 9.88 -1.15
C ILE A 196 11.06 8.93 -0.33
N PRO A 197 10.98 7.61 -0.61
CA PRO A 197 10.12 6.71 0.16
C PRO A 197 10.47 6.70 1.66
N TYR A 198 11.76 6.73 2.00
CA TYR A 198 12.19 6.73 3.40
C TYR A 198 11.86 8.04 4.10
N ILE A 199 12.00 9.18 3.42
CA ILE A 199 11.58 10.48 3.94
C ILE A 199 10.07 10.49 4.20
N VAL A 200 9.27 10.08 3.22
CA VAL A 200 7.81 10.03 3.33
C VAL A 200 7.38 9.10 4.47
N ALA A 201 7.94 7.89 4.54
CA ALA A 201 7.66 6.96 5.64
C ALA A 201 8.04 7.55 7.00
N SER A 202 9.19 8.19 7.10
CA SER A 202 9.66 8.81 8.35
C SER A 202 8.76 9.95 8.80
N ILE A 203 8.32 10.79 7.87
CA ILE A 203 7.36 11.88 8.16
C ILE A 203 6.03 11.30 8.65
N ILE A 204 5.47 10.31 7.93
CA ILE A 204 4.21 9.68 8.32
C ILE A 204 4.34 9.04 9.71
N LEU A 205 5.36 8.22 9.94
CA LEU A 205 5.58 7.56 11.23
C LEU A 205 5.75 8.57 12.36
N THR A 206 6.58 9.59 12.17
CA THR A 206 6.82 10.63 13.19
C THR A 206 5.53 11.39 13.50
N MET A 207 4.75 11.73 12.49
CA MET A 207 3.47 12.41 12.66
C MET A 207 2.47 11.56 13.45
N LEU A 208 2.33 10.27 13.11
CA LEU A 208 1.42 9.36 13.81
C LEU A 208 1.85 9.14 15.26
N ILE A 209 3.14 8.88 15.51
CA ILE A 209 3.69 8.74 16.86
C ILE A 209 3.44 10.00 17.68
N PHE A 210 3.69 11.17 17.10
CA PHE A 210 3.46 12.45 17.76
C PHE A 210 1.97 12.63 18.13
N ILE A 211 1.06 12.34 17.21
CA ILE A 211 -0.38 12.46 17.45
C ILE A 211 -0.81 11.47 18.55
N ASP A 212 -0.42 10.20 18.45
CA ASP A 212 -0.82 9.14 19.39
C ASP A 212 -0.33 9.41 20.82
N ILE A 213 0.94 9.84 20.97
CA ILE A 213 1.55 10.06 22.28
C ILE A 213 1.20 11.43 22.86
N ILE A 214 1.29 12.51 22.07
CA ILE A 214 1.19 13.88 22.59
C ILE A 214 -0.25 14.40 22.55
N LYS A 215 -0.98 14.14 21.47
CA LYS A 215 -2.35 14.67 21.28
C LYS A 215 -3.40 13.75 21.88
N ILE A 216 -3.39 12.47 21.50
CA ILE A 216 -4.36 11.48 21.97
C ILE A 216 -4.01 10.98 23.37
N LYS A 217 -2.71 10.97 23.73
CA LYS A 217 -2.18 10.45 25.00
C LYS A 217 -2.51 8.97 25.22
N ASN A 218 -2.56 8.19 24.14
CA ASN A 218 -2.82 6.76 24.19
C ASN A 218 -1.71 5.98 23.48
N PRO A 219 -0.67 5.51 24.20
CA PRO A 219 0.46 4.79 23.60
C PRO A 219 0.07 3.42 23.04
N TYR A 220 -1.09 2.86 23.41
CA TYR A 220 -1.55 1.58 22.83
C TYR A 220 -1.85 1.67 21.33
N LEU A 221 -2.09 2.88 20.80
CA LEU A 221 -2.31 3.07 19.37
C LEU A 221 -1.04 2.78 18.54
N LEU A 222 0.15 2.85 19.14
CA LEU A 222 1.41 2.53 18.49
C LEU A 222 1.49 1.06 18.04
N ILE A 223 0.67 0.17 18.63
CA ILE A 223 0.57 -1.23 18.19
C ILE A 223 0.11 -1.31 16.72
N SER A 224 -0.70 -0.35 16.26
CA SER A 224 -1.14 -0.27 14.86
C SER A 224 0.00 -0.03 13.87
N LEU A 225 1.16 0.46 14.33
CA LEU A 225 2.35 0.68 13.51
C LEU A 225 3.16 -0.59 13.28
N PHE A 226 3.00 -1.63 14.10
CA PHE A 226 3.86 -2.82 14.03
C PHE A 226 3.86 -3.54 12.67
N PRO A 227 2.73 -3.75 11.97
CA PRO A 227 2.74 -4.36 10.65
C PRO A 227 3.56 -3.54 9.64
N LEU A 228 3.48 -2.21 9.71
CA LEU A 228 4.25 -1.31 8.84
C LEU A 228 5.75 -1.36 9.17
N VAL A 229 6.09 -1.34 10.46
CA VAL A 229 7.49 -1.48 10.92
C VAL A 229 8.08 -2.80 10.44
N VAL A 230 7.36 -3.91 10.52
CA VAL A 230 7.83 -5.21 10.01
C VAL A 230 8.04 -5.19 8.50
N LEU A 231 7.15 -4.57 7.73
CA LEU A 231 7.34 -4.41 6.27
C LEU A 231 8.57 -3.55 5.94
N ILE A 232 8.81 -2.48 6.71
CA ILE A 232 10.01 -1.65 6.57
C ILE A 232 11.26 -2.47 6.94
N LEU A 233 11.25 -3.20 8.05
CA LEU A 233 12.37 -4.08 8.41
C LEU A 233 12.62 -5.15 7.33
N LEU A 234 11.56 -5.70 6.74
CA LEU A 234 11.67 -6.64 5.63
C LEU A 234 12.30 -5.98 4.40
N SER A 235 12.13 -4.68 4.17
CA SER A 235 12.74 -3.97 3.04
C SER A 235 14.23 -3.65 3.24
N LEU A 236 14.70 -3.65 4.50
CA LEU A 236 16.10 -3.43 4.83
C LEU A 236 16.94 -4.69 4.55
N GLN A 237 17.71 -4.64 3.45
CA GLN A 237 18.58 -5.74 3.01
C GLN A 237 19.55 -6.25 4.08
N LYS A 238 20.03 -5.35 4.94
CA LYS A 238 21.02 -5.66 6.00
C LYS A 238 20.43 -6.41 7.20
N VAL A 239 19.11 -6.39 7.40
CA VAL A 239 18.48 -6.95 8.61
C VAL A 239 18.09 -8.40 8.35
N PRO A 240 18.66 -9.42 9.01
CA PRO A 240 18.41 -10.82 8.67
C PRO A 240 16.92 -11.21 8.83
N VAL A 241 16.35 -11.89 7.83
CA VAL A 241 14.91 -12.29 7.82
C VAL A 241 14.54 -13.11 9.06
N ARG A 242 15.45 -13.95 9.56
CA ARG A 242 15.25 -14.74 10.78
C ARG A 242 14.98 -13.86 12.00
N LEU A 243 15.74 -12.78 12.16
CA LEU A 243 15.52 -11.82 13.25
C LEU A 243 14.15 -11.17 13.14
N ILE A 244 13.76 -10.77 11.92
CA ILE A 244 12.44 -10.18 11.67
C ILE A 244 11.32 -11.17 12.00
N ALA A 245 11.49 -12.45 11.66
CA ALA A 245 10.55 -13.51 12.02
C ALA A 245 10.45 -13.71 13.52
N PHE A 246 11.56 -13.73 14.25
CA PHE A 246 11.56 -13.82 15.71
C PHE A 246 10.87 -12.61 16.36
N LEU A 247 11.16 -11.40 15.88
CA LEU A 247 10.50 -10.18 16.37
C LEU A 247 9.01 -10.20 16.08
N ALA A 248 8.60 -10.52 14.85
CA ALA A 248 7.20 -10.60 14.47
C ALA A 248 6.45 -11.64 15.30
N LEU A 249 7.05 -12.81 15.53
CA LEU A 249 6.48 -13.85 16.39
C LEU A 249 6.39 -13.40 17.84
N GLY A 250 7.43 -12.77 18.39
CA GLY A 250 7.43 -12.23 19.75
C GLY A 250 6.33 -11.19 19.96
N ILE A 251 6.16 -10.27 19.02
CA ILE A 251 5.06 -9.29 19.00
C ILE A 251 3.70 -10.02 18.85
N GLY A 252 3.62 -11.00 17.96
CA GLY A 252 2.45 -11.85 17.76
C GLY A 252 1.97 -12.51 19.05
N LEU A 253 2.89 -13.09 19.81
CA LEU A 253 2.62 -13.76 21.09
C LEU A 253 2.28 -12.75 22.20
N ALA A 254 3.01 -11.64 22.29
CA ALA A 254 2.80 -10.63 23.32
C ALA A 254 1.43 -9.91 23.20
N PHE A 255 0.94 -9.69 21.97
CA PHE A 255 -0.30 -8.95 21.72
C PHE A 255 -1.46 -9.83 21.21
N GLY A 256 -1.28 -11.16 21.22
CA GLY A 256 -2.31 -12.14 20.87
C GLY A 256 -2.95 -11.88 19.50
N LYS A 257 -4.29 -11.84 19.45
CA LYS A 257 -5.06 -11.63 18.20
C LYS A 257 -4.66 -10.36 17.45
N PHE A 258 -4.23 -9.31 18.16
CA PHE A 258 -3.80 -8.05 17.56
C PHE A 258 -2.40 -8.13 16.96
N GLY A 259 -1.54 -9.02 17.48
CA GLY A 259 -0.20 -9.25 16.98
C GLY A 259 -0.15 -10.14 15.74
N ILE A 260 -1.22 -10.86 15.39
CA ILE A 260 -1.27 -11.75 14.21
C ILE A 260 -0.97 -10.99 12.92
N ALA A 261 -1.50 -9.76 12.78
CA ALA A 261 -1.27 -8.92 11.61
C ALA A 261 0.22 -8.63 11.36
N VAL A 262 1.04 -8.65 12.41
CA VAL A 262 2.49 -8.44 12.36
C VAL A 262 3.22 -9.65 11.77
N CYS A 263 2.70 -10.85 11.99
CA CYS A 263 3.29 -12.09 11.48
C CYS A 263 3.00 -12.31 9.98
N ILE A 264 1.86 -11.83 9.49
CA ILE A 264 1.36 -12.10 8.13
C ILE A 264 2.40 -11.75 7.04
N PRO A 265 3.01 -10.55 7.00
CA PRO A 265 3.99 -10.21 5.97
C PRO A 265 5.19 -11.16 5.93
N VAL A 266 5.68 -11.56 7.10
CA VAL A 266 6.85 -12.45 7.21
C VAL A 266 6.50 -13.86 6.76
N LEU A 267 5.35 -14.39 7.20
CA LEU A 267 4.88 -15.72 6.80
C LEU A 267 4.65 -15.80 5.30
N ILE A 268 4.06 -14.76 4.69
CA ILE A 268 3.86 -14.70 3.25
C ILE A 268 5.18 -14.62 2.50
N PHE A 269 6.13 -13.82 2.98
CA PHE A 269 7.47 -13.76 2.39
C PHE A 269 8.16 -15.13 2.39
N LEU A 270 8.18 -15.80 3.55
CA LEU A 270 8.78 -17.12 3.70
C LEU A 270 8.05 -18.18 2.86
N GLY A 271 6.72 -18.17 2.87
CA GLY A 271 5.87 -19.10 2.12
C GLY A 271 6.05 -18.96 0.60
N LEU A 272 6.03 -17.73 0.08
CA LEU A 272 6.31 -17.48 -1.34
C LEU A 272 7.74 -17.91 -1.70
N ASN A 273 8.72 -17.58 -0.88
CA ASN A 273 10.10 -17.96 -1.14
C ASN A 273 10.28 -19.49 -1.18
N ALA A 274 9.67 -20.21 -0.23
CA ALA A 274 9.68 -21.67 -0.21
C ALA A 274 8.97 -22.27 -1.43
N PHE A 275 7.78 -21.76 -1.77
CA PHE A 275 7.00 -22.23 -2.92
C PHE A 275 7.75 -22.07 -4.25
N PHE A 276 8.34 -20.89 -4.51
CA PHE A 276 9.09 -20.65 -5.74
C PHE A 276 10.41 -21.40 -5.79
N ASN A 277 11.07 -21.62 -4.64
CA ASN A 277 12.27 -22.46 -4.57
C ASN A 277 11.95 -23.92 -4.92
N LEU A 278 10.88 -24.49 -4.34
CA LEU A 278 10.43 -25.85 -4.64
C LEU A 278 10.10 -26.02 -6.13
N ARG A 279 9.36 -25.06 -6.71
CA ARG A 279 9.04 -25.08 -8.15
C ARG A 279 10.28 -25.03 -9.05
N HIS A 280 11.34 -24.36 -8.60
CA HIS A 280 12.61 -24.34 -9.34
C HIS A 280 13.34 -25.68 -9.21
N ALA A 281 13.28 -26.35 -8.06
CA ALA A 281 13.89 -27.65 -7.84
C ALA A 281 13.20 -28.79 -8.61
N THR A 282 11.90 -28.70 -8.88
CA THR A 282 11.12 -29.72 -9.60
C THR A 282 11.11 -29.57 -11.13
N LYS A 283 11.67 -28.48 -11.67
CA LYS A 283 11.90 -28.34 -13.12
C LYS A 283 13.19 -29.08 -13.49
N ILE A 284 13.10 -30.41 -13.48
CA ILE A 284 14.02 -31.34 -14.14
C ILE A 284 13.33 -31.82 -15.41
#